data_AF-A0A1N7L114-F1
#
_entry.id   AF-A0A1N7L114-F1
#
_cell.length_a   1.000
_cell.length_b   1.000
_cell.length_c   1.000
_cell.angle_alpha   90.00
_cell.angle_beta   90.00
_cell.angle_gamma   90.00
#
_symmetry.space_group_name_H-M   'P 1'
#
loop_
_entity.id
_entity.type
_entity.pdbx_description
1 polymer ?
#
loop_
_entity_poly.entity_id
_entity_poly.type
_entity_poly.pdbx_seq_one_letter_code
_entity_poly.pdbx_strand_id
1 'polypeptide(L)' 'MALIISAILFGIFVIDVGFGSLGGRAFLSDVQAMILLLASSIAFVTAILRREAEAKAKTATKTK' A
#
# COMPACT_ATOMS: atom_id res chain seq x y z
N MET A 1 3.55 -11.56 -0.14
CA MET A 1 3.08 -11.00 1.15
C MET A 1 2.98 -9.48 1.16
N ALA A 2 3.95 -8.75 0.58
CA ALA A 2 3.94 -7.27 0.60
C ALA A 2 2.69 -6.61 -0.05
N LEU A 3 2.08 -7.24 -1.07
CA LEU A 3 0.85 -6.72 -1.69
C LEU A 3 -0.37 -6.78 -0.77
N ILE A 4 -0.49 -7.81 0.07
CA ILE A 4 -1.60 -7.95 1.02
C ILE A 4 -1.50 -6.88 2.10
N ILE A 5 -0.28 -6.60 2.59
CA ILE A 5 -0.02 -5.56 3.58
C ILE A 5 -0.37 -4.17 3.02
N SER A 6 0.02 -3.89 1.77
CA SER A 6 -0.34 -2.64 1.09
C SER A 6 -1.86 -2.49 0.92
N ALA A 7 -2.56 -3.56 0.52
CA ALA A 7 -4.02 -3.53 0.37
C ALA A 7 -4.73 -3.26 1.72
N ILE A 8 -4.24 -3.82 2.83
CA ILE A 8 -4.79 -3.58 4.17
C ILE A 8 -4.56 -2.13 4.59
N LEU A 9 -3.33 -1.61 4.45
CA LEU A 9 -3.01 -0.22 4.80
C LEU A 9 -3.84 0.78 4.00
N PHE A 10 -4.00 0.53 2.70
CA PHE A 10 -4.85 1.34 1.83
C PHE A 10 -6.33 1.23 2.21
N GLY A 11 -6.82 0.04 2.52
CA GLY A 11 -8.20 -0.18 2.95
C GLY A 11 -8.55 0.59 4.23
N ILE A 12 -7.67 0.57 5.23
CA ILE A 12 -7.84 1.34 6.48
C ILE A 12 -7.93 2.85 6.17
N PHE A 13 -7.04 3.36 5.32
CA PHE A 13 -7.06 4.76 4.90
C PHE A 13 -8.38 5.15 4.22
N VAL A 14 -8.83 4.36 3.23
CA VAL A 14 -10.07 4.65 2.48
C VAL A 14 -11.30 4.64 3.40
N ILE A 15 -11.36 3.70 4.34
CA ILE A 15 -12.47 3.61 5.29
C ILE A 15 -12.49 4.86 6.20
N ASP A 16 -11.36 5.21 6.82
CA ASP A 16 -11.32 6.33 7.77
C ASP A 16 -11.61 7.68 7.09
N VAL A 17 -10.99 7.93 5.93
CA VAL A 17 -11.22 9.15 5.15
C VAL A 17 -12.64 9.20 4.59
N GLY A 18 -13.18 8.07 4.13
CA GLY A 18 -14.57 7.98 3.67
C GLY A 18 -15.58 8.30 4.77
N PHE A 19 -15.39 7.77 5.98
CA PHE A 19 -16.22 8.09 7.13
C PHE A 19 -16.11 9.56 7.56
N GLY A 20 -14.90 10.12 7.54
CA GLY A 20 -14.68 11.55 7.80
C GLY A 20 -15.34 12.47 6.76
N SER A 21 -15.24 12.10 5.48
CA SER A 21 -15.81 12.85 4.34
C SER A 21 -17.33 12.88 4.33
N LEU A 22 -18.00 11.84 4.83
CA LEU A 22 -19.45 11.75 4.87
C LEU A 22 -20.09 12.52 6.04
N GLY A 23 -19.31 13.32 6.78
CA GLY A 23 -19.75 14.09 7.94
C GLY A 23 -19.68 13.33 9.27
N GLY A 24 -19.08 12.13 9.27
CA GLY A 24 -18.71 11.41 10.48
C GLY A 24 -17.46 11.99 11.14
N ARG A 25 -17.23 11.68 12.42
CA ARG A 25 -16.00 12.06 13.12
C ARG A 25 -14.86 11.16 12.64
N ALA A 26 -13.94 11.71 11.85
CA ALA A 26 -12.74 11.01 11.42
C ALA A 26 -11.89 10.60 12.63
N PHE A 27 -11.33 9.39 12.62
CA PHE A 27 -10.43 8.94 13.69
C PHE A 27 -9.02 9.50 13.48
N LEU A 28 -8.56 9.54 12.23
CA LEU A 28 -7.29 10.18 11.88
C LEU A 28 -7.49 11.68 11.60
N SER A 29 -6.52 12.49 12.04
CA SER A 29 -6.44 13.88 11.55
C SER A 29 -5.93 13.91 10.10
N ASP A 30 -6.18 15.01 9.40
CA ASP A 30 -5.77 15.19 7.99
C ASP A 30 -4.28 14.87 7.75
N VAL A 31 -3.41 15.31 8.67
CA VAL A 31 -1.96 15.04 8.60
C VAL A 31 -1.66 13.55 8.77
N GLN A 32 -2.35 12.86 9.68
CA GLN A 32 -2.17 11.43 9.90
C GLN A 32 -2.65 10.61 8.69
N ALA A 33 -3.78 10.99 8.10
CA ALA A 33 -4.29 10.36 6.88
C ALA A 33 -3.30 10.51 5.71
N MET A 34 -2.73 11.71 5.52
CA MET A 34 -1.72 11.96 4.48
C MET A 34 -0.45 11.11 4.69
N ILE A 35 0.02 10.98 5.94
CA ILE A 35 1.19 10.14 6.28
C ILE A 35 0.89 8.65 6.04
N LEU A 36 -0.31 8.17 6.40
CA LEU A 36 -0.73 6.80 6.18
C LEU A 36 -0.80 6.45 4.69
N LEU A 37 -1.34 7.37 3.87
CA LEU A 37 -1.38 7.20 2.41
C LEU A 37 0.03 7.15 1.81
N LEU A 38 0.94 8.01 2.28
CA LEU A 38 2.34 8.00 1.86
C LEU A 38 3.01 6.66 2.20
N ALA A 39 2.84 6.16 3.43
CA ALA A 39 3.38 4.87 3.85
C ALA A 39 2.80 3.71 3.01
N SER A 40 1.50 3.74 2.72
CA SER A 40 0.85 2.77 1.84
C SER A 40 1.45 2.77 0.42
N SER A 41 1.67 3.95 -0.16
CA SER A 41 2.29 4.11 -1.49
C SER A 41 3.71 3.54 -1.54
N ILE A 42 4.55 3.84 -0.54
CA ILE A 42 5.92 3.31 -0.45
C ILE A 42 5.89 1.79 -0.33
N ALA A 43 5.03 1.24 0.53
CA ALA A 43 4.87 -0.20 0.69
C ALA A 43 4.42 -0.89 -0.60
N PHE A 44 3.48 -0.28 -1.33
CA PHE A 44 3.00 -0.76 -2.62
C PHE A 44 4.13 -0.80 -3.67
N VAL A 45 4.84 0.32 -3.87
CA VAL A 45 5.94 0.41 -4.83
C VAL A 45 7.03 -0.62 -4.50
N THR A 46 7.43 -0.70 -3.22
CA THR A 46 8.43 -1.68 -2.77
C THR A 46 7.98 -3.12 -3.01
N ALA A 47 6.69 -3.42 -2.81
CA ALA A 47 6.12 -4.73 -3.09
C ALA A 47 6.21 -5.10 -4.57
N ILE A 48 5.92 -4.15 -5.46
CA ILE A 48 5.99 -4.34 -6.91
C ILE A 48 7.43 -4.55 -7.36
N LEU A 49 8.37 -3.70 -6.94
CA LEU A 49 9.79 -3.83 -7.30
C LEU A 49 10.37 -5.18 -6.86
N ARG A 50 10.02 -5.66 -5.65
CA ARG A 50 10.43 -6.99 -5.18
C ARG A 50 9.86 -8.11 -6.04
N ARG A 51 8.57 -8.02 -6.41
CA ARG A 51 7.91 -9.01 -7.28
C ARG A 51 8.52 -9.03 -8.69
N GLU A 52 8.87 -7.88 -9.24
CA GLU A 52 9.56 -7.78 -10.53
C GLU A 52 10.97 -8.35 -10.49
N ALA A 53 11.74 -8.06 -9.43
CA ALA A 53 13.08 -8.62 -9.24
C ALA A 53 13.05 -10.16 -9.14
N GLU A 54 12.11 -10.72 -8.37
CA GLU A 54 11.90 -12.17 -8.28
C GLU A 54 11.53 -12.79 -9.63
N ALA A 55 10.68 -12.13 -10.42
CA ALA A 55 10.29 -12.60 -11.74
C ALA A 55 11.47 -12.61 -12.71
N LYS A 56 12.29 -11.54 -12.74
CA LYS A 56 13.51 -11.45 -13.57
C LYS A 56 14.56 -12.49 -13.18
N ALA A 57 14.74 -12.74 -11.88
CA ALA A 57 15.66 -13.78 -11.40
C ALA A 57 15.23 -15.18 -11.89
N LYS A 58 13.94 -15.50 -11.80
CA LYS A 58 13.41 -16.80 -12.27
C LYS A 58 13.54 -17.00 -13.78
N THR A 59 13.39 -15.96 -14.59
CA THR A 59 13.61 -16.06 -16.05
C THR A 59 15.09 -16.22 -16.40
N ALA A 60 16.00 -15.53 -15.70
CA ALA A 60 17.43 -15.68 -15.93
C ALA A 60 17.96 -17.10 -15.63
N THR A 61 17.38 -17.80 -14.64
CA THR A 61 17.75 -19.18 -14.31
C THR A 61 17.21 -20.22 -15.32
N LYS A 62 16.13 -19.91 -16.06
CA LYS A 62 15.54 -20.85 -17.05
C LYS A 62 16.26 -20.87 -18.41
N THR A 63 17.15 -19.92 -18.69
CA THR A 63 17.88 -19.80 -19.96
C THR A 63 19.31 -20.36 -19.89
N LYS A 64 19.75 -20.84 -18.72
CA LYS A 64 20.99 -21.60 -18.54
C LYS A 64 20.69 -23.09 -18.47
#